data_AF-A0A497LQ86-F1
#
_entry.id   AF-A0A497LQ86-F1
#
_cell.length_a   1.000
_cell.length_b   1.000
_cell.length_c   1.000
_cell.angle_alpha   90.00
_cell.angle_beta   90.00
_cell.angle_gamma   90.00
#
_symmetry.space_group_name_H-M   'P 1'
#
loop_
_entity.id
_entity.type
_entity.pdbx_description
1 polymer ?
#
loop_
_entity_poly.entity_id
_entity_poly.type
_entity_poly.pdbx_seq_one_letter_code
_entity_poly.pdbx_strand_id
1 'polypeptide(L)'
;MELLARLLARAVPDARVELVEIARVDNRFYIHITPNHFRYWGRFRKRYSYSLGLAQDRGARVFHTACPEFHTKKDLIDWLSDTLDLTPGERNLLHLTIK
;
A
#
# COMPACT_ATOMS: atom_id res chain seq x y z
N MET A 1 -5.91 11.53 -0.30
CA MET A 1 -4.54 11.04 0.04
C MET A 1 -4.18 11.16 1.51
N GLU A 2 -4.66 12.16 2.26
CA GLU A 2 -4.22 12.40 3.65
C GLU A 2 -4.46 11.21 4.60
N LEU A 3 -5.62 10.54 4.52
CA LEU A 3 -5.89 9.32 5.31
C LEU A 3 -4.88 8.22 5.01
N LEU A 4 -4.64 7.93 3.72
CA LEU A 4 -3.69 6.91 3.29
C LEU A 4 -2.28 7.23 3.77
N ALA A 5 -1.85 8.49 3.70
CA ALA A 5 -0.57 8.95 4.23
C ALA A 5 -0.45 8.72 5.74
N ARG A 6 -1.49 9.05 6.52
CA ARG A 6 -1.53 8.81 7.97
C ARG A 6 -1.46 7.33 8.32
N LEU A 7 -2.20 6.47 7.59
CA LEU A 7 -2.15 5.03 7.80
C LEU A 7 -0.76 4.45 7.51
N LEU A 8 -0.12 4.91 6.42
CA LEU A 8 1.20 4.44 6.02
C LEU A 8 2.31 4.94 6.97
N ALA A 9 2.19 6.17 7.48
CA ALA A 9 3.08 6.68 8.53
C ALA A 9 2.94 5.88 9.83
N ARG A 10 1.70 5.52 10.21
CA ARG A 10 1.43 4.66 11.38
C ARG A 10 1.94 3.23 11.20
N ALA A 11 1.82 2.67 10.00
CA ALA A 11 2.24 1.31 9.69
C ALA A 11 3.76 1.12 9.79
N VAL A 12 4.54 2.13 9.40
CA VAL A 12 6.01 2.08 9.40
C VAL A 12 6.57 3.33 10.07
N PRO A 13 6.51 3.42 11.42
CA PRO A 13 6.82 4.65 12.15
C PRO A 13 8.29 5.08 12.04
N ASP A 14 9.18 4.18 11.68
CA ASP A 14 10.60 4.48 11.47
C ASP A 14 10.90 5.02 10.06
N ALA A 15 9.91 5.08 9.15
CA ALA A 15 10.03 5.61 7.80
C ALA A 15 9.31 6.96 7.63
N ARG A 16 9.97 7.88 6.92
CA ARG A 16 9.41 9.19 6.58
C ARG A 16 8.39 9.04 5.44
N VAL A 17 7.20 9.60 5.64
CA VAL A 17 6.12 9.66 4.65
C VAL A 17 5.72 11.12 4.51
N GLU A 18 6.11 11.74 3.40
CA GLU A 18 5.79 13.15 3.11
C GLU A 18 4.66 13.25 2.08
N LEU A 19 4.76 12.47 1.01
CA LEU A 19 3.76 12.39 -0.04
C LEU A 19 3.44 10.94 -0.31
N VAL A 20 2.15 10.69 -0.55
CA VAL A 20 1.61 9.39 -0.94
C VAL A 20 0.74 9.61 -2.16
N GLU A 21 0.96 8.79 -3.19
CA GLU A 21 0.25 8.82 -4.47
C GLU A 21 -0.12 7.40 -4.89
N ILE A 22 -1.28 7.24 -5.52
CA ILE A 22 -1.60 6.00 -6.24
C ILE A 22 -1.18 6.22 -7.68
N ALA A 23 -0.03 5.66 -8.01
CA ALA A 23 0.57 5.77 -9.32
C ALA A 23 0.15 4.60 -10.22
N ARG A 24 0.38 4.75 -11.52
CA ARG A 24 0.06 3.74 -12.52
C ARG A 24 1.27 3.44 -13.41
N VAL A 25 1.58 2.17 -13.62
CA VAL A 25 2.64 1.68 -14.52
C VAL A 25 2.12 0.44 -15.24
N ASP A 26 2.29 0.35 -16.57
CA ASP A 26 1.87 -0.81 -17.38
C ASP A 26 0.43 -1.30 -17.10
N ASN A 27 -0.53 -0.39 -17.00
CA ASN A 27 -1.92 -0.66 -16.62
C ASN A 27 -2.14 -1.25 -15.21
N ARG A 28 -1.16 -1.13 -14.31
CA ARG A 28 -1.25 -1.55 -12.91
C ARG A 28 -1.10 -0.38 -11.96
N PHE A 29 -1.72 -0.47 -10.79
CA PHE A 29 -1.72 0.54 -9.74
C PHE A 29 -0.82 0.13 -8.58
N TYR A 30 -0.11 1.10 -8.02
CA TYR A 30 0.70 0.92 -6.82
C TYR A 30 0.74 2.20 -5.99
N ILE A 31 1.15 2.08 -4.73
CA ILE A 31 1.32 3.22 -3.84
C ILE A 31 2.77 3.72 -3.90
N HIS A 32 2.97 4.91 -4.44
CA HIS A 32 4.24 5.61 -4.42
C HIS A 32 4.41 6.42 -3.12
N ILE A 33 5.65 6.46 -2.60
CA ILE A 33 5.98 7.11 -1.32
C ILE A 33 7.22 7.97 -1.50
N THR A 34 7.11 9.23 -1.10
CA THR A 34 8.20 10.21 -1.05
C THR A 34 8.57 10.46 0.42
N PRO A 35 9.87 10.61 0.76
CA PRO A 35 11.00 10.79 -0.17
C PRO A 35 11.66 9.50 -0.66
N ASN A 36 11.39 8.35 -0.05
CA ASN A 36 12.10 7.13 -0.40
C ASN A 36 11.17 5.91 -0.46
N HIS A 37 10.66 5.65 -1.66
CA HIS A 37 9.76 4.54 -1.97
C HIS A 37 10.33 3.18 -1.57
N PHE A 38 11.53 2.85 -2.05
CA PHE A 38 12.13 1.53 -1.80
C PHE A 38 12.45 1.30 -0.32
N ARG A 39 12.93 2.34 0.38
CA ARG A 39 13.22 2.25 1.83
C ARG A 39 11.95 2.05 2.64
N TYR A 40 10.87 2.76 2.29
CA TYR A 40 9.57 2.57 2.95
C TYR A 40 9.08 1.13 2.76
N TRP A 41 8.98 0.66 1.53
CA TRP A 41 8.44 -0.69 1.23
C TRP A 41 9.32 -1.83 1.74
N GLY A 42 10.64 -1.63 1.76
CA GLY A 42 11.56 -2.56 2.41
C GLY A 42 11.29 -2.73 3.91
N ARG A 43 11.00 -1.64 4.62
CA ARG A 43 10.65 -1.67 6.05
C ARG A 43 9.24 -2.20 6.29
N PHE A 44 8.28 -1.77 5.47
CA PHE A 44 6.92 -2.28 5.49
C PHE A 44 6.92 -3.80 5.43
N ARG A 45 7.67 -4.40 4.50
CA ARG A 45 7.72 -5.86 4.40
C ARG A 45 8.41 -6.54 5.57
N LYS A 46 9.49 -5.95 6.11
CA LYS A 46 10.13 -6.51 7.31
C LYS A 46 9.14 -6.63 8.47
N ARG A 47 8.21 -5.68 8.58
CA ARG A 47 7.14 -5.68 9.59
C ARG A 47 5.95 -6.57 9.23
N TYR A 48 5.57 -6.60 7.95
CA TYR A 48 4.41 -7.32 7.42
C TYR A 48 4.86 -8.35 6.38
N SER A 49 5.63 -9.37 6.79
CA SER A 49 6.24 -10.33 5.87
C SER A 49 5.20 -11.14 5.07
N TYR A 50 4.05 -11.42 5.68
CA TYR A 50 2.92 -12.11 5.07
C TYR A 50 2.21 -11.29 3.98
N SER A 51 2.42 -9.98 3.91
CA SER A 51 1.75 -9.09 2.93
C SER A 51 2.02 -9.48 1.48
N LEU A 52 3.18 -10.09 1.20
CA LEU A 52 3.51 -10.56 -0.16
C LEU A 52 2.59 -11.71 -0.61
N GLY A 53 2.32 -12.67 0.27
CA GLY A 53 1.39 -13.77 -0.02
C GLY A 53 0.00 -13.23 -0.31
N LEU A 54 -0.50 -12.31 0.53
CA LEU A 54 -1.79 -11.65 0.31
C LEU A 54 -1.86 -10.90 -1.04
N ALA A 55 -0.75 -10.28 -1.47
CA ALA A 55 -0.70 -9.62 -2.76
C ALA A 55 -0.73 -10.63 -3.93
N GLN A 56 0.03 -11.73 -3.81
CA GLN A 56 0.07 -12.80 -4.81
C GLN A 56 -1.30 -13.47 -4.97
N ASP A 57 -1.99 -13.76 -3.87
CA ASP A 57 -3.34 -14.35 -3.88
C ASP A 57 -4.37 -13.46 -4.62
N ARG A 58 -4.10 -12.15 -4.71
CA ARG A 58 -4.90 -11.15 -5.45
C ARG A 58 -4.37 -10.88 -6.86
N GLY A 59 -3.43 -11.67 -7.36
CA GLY A 59 -2.87 -11.53 -8.72
C GLY A 59 -1.96 -10.31 -8.90
N ALA A 60 -1.39 -9.78 -7.81
CA ALA A 60 -0.46 -8.67 -7.87
C ALA A 60 0.88 -9.07 -8.50
N ARG A 61 1.49 -8.13 -9.23
CA ARG A 61 2.91 -8.23 -9.59
C ARG A 61 3.71 -7.82 -8.35
N VAL A 62 4.41 -8.78 -7.75
CA VAL A 62 5.20 -8.56 -6.52
C VAL A 62 6.67 -8.35 -6.84
N PHE A 63 7.30 -7.45 -6.10
CA PHE A 63 8.73 -7.15 -6.21
C PHE A 63 9.39 -7.25 -4.85
N HIS A 64 10.66 -7.66 -4.80
CA HIS A 64 11.39 -7.72 -3.53
C HIS A 64 11.84 -6.35 -2.98
N THR A 65 11.60 -5.24 -3.66
CA THR A 65 12.07 -3.92 -3.19
C THR A 65 11.00 -2.83 -3.19
N ALA A 66 9.83 -3.08 -3.77
CA ALA A 66 8.81 -2.07 -4.03
C ALA A 66 7.41 -2.50 -3.54
N CYS A 67 6.45 -1.57 -3.65
CA CYS A 67 5.03 -1.85 -3.50
C CYS A 67 4.58 -2.92 -4.51
N PRO A 68 3.72 -3.87 -4.14
CA PRO A 68 3.04 -4.72 -5.11
C PRO A 68 2.14 -3.90 -6.05
N GLU A 69 1.99 -4.37 -7.27
CA GLU A 69 1.21 -3.68 -8.31
C GLU A 69 -0.02 -4.49 -8.74
N PHE A 70 -1.19 -3.85 -8.73
CA PHE A 70 -2.49 -4.50 -8.92
C PHE A 70 -3.19 -4.02 -10.18
N HIS A 71 -4.07 -4.84 -10.76
CA HIS A 71 -4.85 -4.43 -11.95
C HIS A 71 -5.89 -3.37 -11.64
N THR A 72 -6.38 -3.31 -10.40
CA THR A 72 -7.39 -2.34 -9.97
C THR A 72 -6.93 -1.59 -8.72
N LYS A 73 -7.37 -0.33 -8.57
CA LYS A 73 -7.20 0.41 -7.31
C LYS A 73 -7.88 -0.32 -6.14
N LYS A 74 -9.01 -0.98 -6.40
CA LYS A 74 -9.76 -1.73 -5.39
C LYS A 74 -8.90 -2.83 -4.76
N ASP A 75 -8.26 -3.67 -5.57
CA ASP A 75 -7.45 -4.78 -5.08
C ASP A 75 -6.23 -4.30 -4.29
N LEU A 76 -5.62 -3.18 -4.73
CA LEU A 76 -4.54 -2.51 -4.01
C LEU A 76 -4.97 -2.04 -2.62
N ILE A 77 -6.16 -1.46 -2.49
CA ILE A 77 -6.68 -0.96 -1.21
C ILE A 77 -7.20 -2.09 -0.33
N ASP A 78 -7.79 -3.13 -0.89
CA ASP A 78 -8.18 -4.32 -0.14
C ASP A 78 -6.96 -5.03 0.43
N TRP A 79 -5.92 -5.24 -0.39
CA TRP A 79 -4.64 -5.78 0.07
C TRP A 79 -4.03 -4.99 1.22
N LEU A 80 -3.96 -3.66 1.09
CA LEU A 80 -3.42 -2.81 2.14
C LEU A 80 -4.28 -2.90 3.41
N SER A 81 -5.60 -2.92 3.25
CA SER A 81 -6.53 -3.00 4.36
C SER A 81 -6.39 -4.31 5.13
N ASP A 82 -6.29 -5.44 4.43
CA ASP A 82 -6.06 -6.75 5.05
C ASP A 82 -4.68 -6.85 5.70
N THR A 83 -3.67 -6.24 5.09
CA THR A 83 -2.31 -6.21 5.65
C THR A 83 -2.20 -5.37 6.92
N LEU A 84 -2.99 -4.29 7.03
CA LEU A 84 -2.97 -3.40 8.18
C LEU A 84 -4.09 -3.72 9.20
N ASP A 85 -4.85 -4.78 8.97
CA ASP A 85 -6.02 -5.18 9.76
C ASP A 85 -6.98 -3.99 10.01
N LEU A 86 -7.27 -3.25 8.93
CA LEU A 86 -8.12 -2.06 9.01
C LEU A 86 -9.56 -2.45 9.31
N THR A 87 -10.21 -1.64 10.13
CA THR A 87 -11.64 -1.79 10.39
C THR A 87 -12.47 -1.62 9.11
N PRO A 88 -13.69 -2.18 9.04
CA PRO A 88 -14.59 -1.95 7.91
C PRO A 88 -14.83 -0.46 7.62
N GLY A 89 -14.87 0.37 8.66
CA GLY A 89 -15.01 1.83 8.53
C GLY A 89 -13.80 2.49 7.86
N GLU A 90 -12.58 2.17 8.30
CA GLU A 90 -11.34 2.67 7.69
C GLU A 90 -11.21 2.23 6.22
N ARG A 91 -11.51 0.95 5.93
CA ARG A 91 -11.52 0.41 4.57
C ARG A 91 -12.49 1.16 3.66
N ASN A 92 -13.74 1.32 4.11
CA ASN A 92 -14.77 2.01 3.31
C ASN A 92 -14.39 3.46 3.04
N LEU A 93 -13.84 4.15 4.04
CA LEU A 93 -13.37 5.52 3.88
C LEU A 93 -12.22 5.61 2.86
N LEU A 94 -11.27 4.67 2.89
CA LEU A 94 -10.21 4.63 1.89
C LEU A 94 -10.76 4.51 0.46
N HIS A 95 -11.66 3.56 0.21
CA HIS A 95 -12.28 3.38 -1.11
C HIS A 95 -13.02 4.64 -1.59
N LEU A 96 -13.68 5.38 -0.69
CA LEU A 96 -14.35 6.64 -1.05
C LEU A 96 -13.38 7.76 -1.41
N THR A 97 -12.20 7.79 -0.78
CA THR A 97 -11.19 8.84 -1.00
C THR A 97 -10.31 8.60 -2.23
N ILE A 98 -10.36 7.41 -2.79
CA ILE A 98 -9.51 6.96 -3.89
C ILE A 98 -10.43 6.73 -5.10
N LYS A 99 -10.75 7.82 -5.82
CA LYS A 99 -11.40 7.77 -7.13
C LYS A 99 -10.35 7.67 -8.23
#